data_AF-A0A0B6VSC9-F1
#
_entry.id   AF-A0A0B6VSC9-F1
#
_cell.length_a   1.000
_cell.length_b   1.000
_cell.length_c   1.000
_cell.angle_alpha   90.00
_cell.angle_beta   90.00
_cell.angle_gamma   90.00
#
_symmetry.space_group_name_H-M   'P 1'
#
loop_
_entity.id
_entity.type
_entity.pdbx_description
1 polymer ?
#
loop_
_entity_poly.entity_id
_entity_poly.type
_entity_poly.pdbx_seq_one_letter_code
_entity_poly.pdbx_strand_id
1 'polypeptide(L)'
;FEWNPPLKNVSTSTDVGIIDGLSGLNRSVDEYPVEAISKRFRYDSALVSTLKDMEEDILEGLKSQDLEEYLNGPFTVVVKESCDGMGDVSEKHGGGPAVPEKAVRFSFTIMNISVPNENGSVRIFEEAKPNSEL
;
A
#
# COMPACT_ATOMS: atom_id res chain seq x y z
N PHE A 1 -0.10 11.44 9.81
CA PHE A 1 -0.36 11.89 8.44
C PHE A 1 -1.80 12.38 8.35
N GLU A 2 -2.11 13.22 7.37
CA GLU A 2 -3.46 13.74 7.14
C GLU A 2 -3.78 13.77 5.65
N TRP A 3 -5.07 13.72 5.31
CA TRP A 3 -5.56 13.85 3.94
C TRP A 3 -6.38 15.12 3.81
N ASN A 4 -6.08 15.93 2.80
CA ASN A 4 -6.81 17.16 2.50
C ASN A 4 -7.24 17.20 1.02
N PRO A 5 -8.53 17.06 0.70
CA PRO A 5 -9.65 16.87 1.64
C PRO A 5 -9.64 15.49 2.32
N PRO A 6 -10.37 15.31 3.43
CA PRO A 6 -10.50 14.01 4.08
C PRO A 6 -11.03 12.94 3.12
N LEU A 7 -10.45 11.73 3.20
CA LEU A 7 -10.87 10.61 2.37
C LEU A 7 -12.29 10.15 2.71
N LYS A 8 -13.12 9.98 1.68
CA LYS A 8 -14.50 9.52 1.84
C LYS A 8 -14.51 8.06 2.32
N ASN A 9 -15.32 7.78 3.35
CA ASN A 9 -15.50 6.43 3.94
C ASN A 9 -14.22 5.79 4.50
N VAL A 10 -13.20 6.58 4.80
CA VAL A 10 -11.97 6.13 5.46
C VAL A 10 -11.86 6.83 6.81
N SER A 11 -11.55 6.08 7.86
CA SER A 11 -11.33 6.64 9.19
C SER A 11 -10.08 7.54 9.21
N THR A 12 -10.12 8.63 9.97
CA THR A 12 -8.98 9.55 10.15
C THR A 12 -7.93 9.02 11.13
N SER A 13 -8.18 7.89 11.80
CA SER A 13 -7.23 7.29 12.76
C SER A 13 -5.95 6.87 12.06
N THR A 14 -4.79 7.24 12.58
CA THR A 14 -3.47 6.93 11.97
C THR A 14 -2.74 5.77 12.66
N ASP A 15 -3.29 5.25 13.76
CA ASP A 15 -2.76 4.16 14.58
C ASP A 15 -3.23 2.76 14.11
N VAL A 16 -3.79 2.67 12.90
CA VAL A 16 -4.32 1.42 12.35
C VAL A 16 -3.20 0.62 11.67
N GLY A 17 -2.87 -0.53 12.24
CA GLY A 17 -1.92 -1.51 11.69
C GLY A 17 -2.60 -2.59 10.83
N ILE A 18 -2.26 -3.85 11.09
CA ILE A 18 -2.87 -5.01 10.41
C ILE A 18 -4.33 -5.15 10.88
N ILE A 19 -5.26 -5.21 9.93
CA ILE A 19 -6.70 -5.37 10.17
C ILE A 19 -7.25 -6.63 9.50
N ASP A 20 -8.41 -7.09 9.97
CA ASP A 20 -9.11 -8.19 9.35
C ASP A 20 -9.60 -7.80 7.95
N GLY A 21 -9.16 -8.53 6.92
CA GLY A 21 -9.47 -8.18 5.53
C GLY A 21 -10.95 -8.34 5.19
N LEU A 22 -11.68 -9.15 5.97
CA LEU A 22 -13.13 -9.30 5.89
C LEU A 22 -13.89 -8.00 6.22
N SER A 23 -13.24 -7.02 6.85
CA SER A 23 -13.74 -5.64 6.98
C SER A 23 -15.17 -5.55 7.56
N GLY A 24 -15.50 -6.41 8.54
CA GLY A 24 -16.81 -6.44 9.20
C GLY A 24 -17.88 -7.28 8.49
N LEU A 25 -17.51 -8.08 7.48
CA LEU A 25 -18.44 -8.99 6.82
C LEU A 25 -19.10 -9.94 7.84
N ASN A 26 -20.42 -10.05 7.75
CA ASN A 26 -21.23 -10.86 8.66
C ASN A 26 -20.87 -12.34 8.51
N ARG A 27 -20.77 -13.05 9.64
CA ARG A 27 -20.46 -14.49 9.70
C ARG A 27 -21.65 -15.32 10.21
N SER A 28 -22.85 -14.76 10.17
CA SER A 28 -24.08 -15.50 10.48
C SER A 28 -24.28 -16.67 9.50
N VAL A 29 -24.90 -17.74 9.96
CA VAL A 29 -25.28 -18.90 9.13
C VAL A 29 -26.40 -18.59 8.14
N ASP A 30 -27.15 -17.51 8.38
CA ASP A 30 -28.22 -17.04 7.49
C ASP A 30 -27.67 -16.24 6.28
N GLU A 31 -26.40 -15.87 6.34
CA GLU A 31 -25.72 -15.05 5.33
C GLU A 31 -24.86 -15.94 4.41
N TYR A 32 -24.28 -15.34 3.37
CA TYR A 32 -23.38 -16.06 2.48
C TYR A 32 -22.15 -16.56 3.25
N PRO A 33 -21.78 -17.85 3.14
CA PRO A 33 -20.68 -18.43 3.90
C PRO A 33 -19.34 -17.76 3.53
N VAL A 34 -18.59 -17.38 4.56
CA VAL A 34 -17.28 -16.74 4.42
C VAL A 34 -16.19 -17.79 4.63
N GLU A 35 -15.68 -18.33 3.53
CA GLU A 35 -14.65 -19.38 3.48
C GLU A 35 -13.27 -18.78 3.18
N ALA A 36 -12.93 -17.69 3.85
CA ALA A 36 -11.66 -16.99 3.66
C ALA A 36 -11.13 -16.41 4.97
N ILE A 37 -9.81 -16.47 5.14
CA ILE A 37 -9.09 -15.75 6.19
C ILE A 37 -8.24 -14.70 5.49
N SER A 38 -8.40 -13.44 5.88
CA SER A 38 -7.69 -12.33 5.25
C SER A 38 -7.11 -11.38 6.29
N LYS A 39 -5.96 -10.81 5.96
CA LYS A 39 -5.32 -9.73 6.71
C LYS A 39 -4.80 -8.71 5.71
N ARG A 40 -4.90 -7.43 6.04
CA ARG A 40 -4.40 -6.34 5.20
C ARG A 40 -3.99 -5.16 6.05
N PHE A 41 -3.21 -4.27 5.47
CA PHE A 41 -3.10 -2.91 5.97
C PHE A 41 -4.23 -2.05 5.41
N ARG A 42 -4.51 -0.93 6.05
CA ARG A 42 -5.29 0.14 5.41
C ARG A 42 -4.40 0.79 4.35
N TYR A 43 -4.94 1.01 3.15
CA TYR A 43 -4.11 1.36 1.99
C TYR A 43 -3.35 2.67 2.18
N ASP A 44 -4.01 3.69 2.72
CA ASP A 44 -3.41 4.97 3.07
C ASP A 44 -2.32 4.85 4.14
N SER A 45 -2.57 4.06 5.19
CA SER A 45 -1.55 3.79 6.22
C SER A 45 -0.33 3.08 5.63
N ALA A 46 -0.53 2.10 4.75
CA ALA A 46 0.56 1.39 4.09
C ALA A 46 1.36 2.31 3.18
N LEU A 47 0.68 3.11 2.33
CA LEU A 47 1.32 4.06 1.44
C LEU A 47 2.17 5.09 2.21
N VAL A 48 1.63 5.63 3.30
CA VAL A 48 2.37 6.57 4.14
C VAL A 48 3.57 5.92 4.81
N SER A 49 3.42 4.68 5.32
CA SER A 49 4.55 3.95 5.89
C SER A 49 5.65 3.75 4.85
N THR A 50 5.31 3.27 3.66
CA THR A 50 6.27 3.07 2.57
C THR A 50 6.96 4.37 2.16
N LEU A 51 6.22 5.48 2.01
CA LEU A 51 6.80 6.78 1.70
C LEU A 51 7.73 7.28 2.81
N LYS A 52 7.41 6.97 4.08
CA LYS A 52 8.26 7.35 5.21
C LYS A 52 9.54 6.52 5.25
N ASP A 53 9.46 5.24 4.91
CA ASP A 53 10.62 4.36 4.81
C ASP A 53 11.57 4.80 3.68
N MET A 54 11.04 5.43 2.63
CA MET A 54 11.80 5.99 1.49
C MET A 54 12.23 7.45 1.69
N GLU A 55 12.13 8.01 2.90
CA GLU A 55 12.43 9.42 3.15
C GLU A 55 13.85 9.81 2.73
N GLU A 56 14.84 8.97 3.02
CA GLU A 56 16.24 9.23 2.66
C GLU A 56 16.43 9.27 1.13
N ASP A 57 15.85 8.31 0.39
CA ASP A 57 15.91 8.27 -1.07
C ASP A 57 15.24 9.50 -1.72
N ILE A 58 14.13 9.98 -1.14
CA ILE A 58 13.43 11.18 -1.61
C ILE A 58 14.30 12.42 -1.41
N LEU A 59 14.93 12.56 -0.23
CA LEU A 59 15.80 13.70 0.08
C LEU A 59 17.07 13.71 -0.79
N GLU A 60 17.69 12.54 -0.99
CA GLU A 60 18.80 12.39 -1.92
C GLU A 60 18.39 12.73 -3.36
N GLY A 61 17.19 12.29 -3.77
CA GLY A 61 16.57 12.61 -5.03
C GLY A 61 16.42 14.12 -5.27
N LEU A 62 15.90 14.85 -4.29
CA LEU A 62 15.79 16.32 -4.34
C LEU A 62 17.15 16.98 -4.50
N LYS A 63 18.13 16.55 -3.70
CA LYS A 63 19.51 17.06 -3.77
C LYS A 63 20.16 16.79 -5.12
N SER A 64 19.90 15.63 -5.74
CA SER A 64 20.41 15.29 -7.07
C SER A 64 19.87 16.19 -8.19
N GLN A 65 18.72 16.82 -7.96
CA GLN A 65 18.08 17.76 -8.89
C GLN A 65 18.32 19.23 -8.50
N ASP A 66 19.27 19.49 -7.59
CA ASP A 66 19.58 20.82 -7.06
C ASP A 66 18.36 21.52 -6.41
N LEU A 67 17.45 20.74 -5.82
CA LEU A 67 16.26 21.25 -5.11
C LEU A 67 16.49 21.30 -3.60
N GLU A 68 15.79 22.22 -2.94
CA GLU A 68 15.86 22.42 -1.49
C GLU A 68 15.22 21.25 -0.73
N GLU A 69 15.89 20.73 0.31
CA GLU A 69 15.42 19.60 1.12
C GLU A 69 14.10 19.90 1.87
N TYR A 70 13.81 21.18 2.13
CA TYR A 70 12.57 21.63 2.79
C TYR A 70 11.43 21.96 1.80
N LEU A 71 11.56 21.57 0.53
CA LEU A 71 10.53 21.75 -0.48
C LEU A 71 9.24 21.03 -0.07
N ASN A 72 8.22 21.80 0.31
CA ASN A 72 6.89 21.30 0.69
C ASN A 72 5.89 21.34 -0.48
N GLY A 73 6.35 21.03 -1.69
CA GLY A 73 5.56 21.05 -2.92
C GLY A 73 4.68 19.81 -3.10
N PRO A 74 3.71 19.80 -4.03
CA PRO A 74 2.91 18.61 -4.30
C PRO A 74 3.78 17.56 -5.01
N PHE A 75 4.12 16.49 -4.30
CA PHE A 75 4.77 15.32 -4.90
C PHE A 75 3.73 14.50 -5.67
N THR A 76 4.09 14.06 -6.87
CA THR A 76 3.32 13.08 -7.63
C THR A 76 3.98 11.72 -7.49
N VAL A 77 3.27 10.80 -6.84
CA VAL A 77 3.72 9.42 -6.59
C VAL A 77 3.01 8.49 -7.57
N VAL A 78 3.77 7.75 -8.37
CA VAL A 78 3.23 6.73 -9.28
C VAL A 78 3.33 5.37 -8.61
N VAL A 79 2.19 4.74 -8.37
CA VAL A 79 2.08 3.44 -7.71
C VAL A 79 1.68 2.38 -8.74
N LYS A 80 2.46 1.30 -8.83
CA LYS A 80 2.08 0.10 -9.56
C LYS A 80 1.37 -0.84 -8.59
N GLU A 81 0.14 -1.17 -8.87
CA GLU A 81 -0.62 -2.18 -8.12
C GLU A 81 -0.48 -3.55 -8.78
N SER A 82 -0.50 -4.60 -7.98
CA SER A 82 -0.38 -5.97 -8.47
C SER A 82 -1.18 -6.91 -7.59
N CYS A 83 -1.81 -7.90 -8.23
CA CYS A 83 -2.61 -8.91 -7.55
C CYS A 83 -2.36 -10.25 -8.22
N ASP A 84 -1.93 -11.23 -7.44
CA ASP A 84 -1.61 -12.56 -7.92
C ASP A 84 -2.26 -13.64 -7.06
N GLY A 85 -2.66 -14.73 -7.72
CA GLY A 85 -3.22 -15.91 -7.08
C GLY A 85 -2.21 -17.03 -7.05
N MET A 86 -2.10 -17.69 -5.91
CA MET A 86 -1.23 -18.85 -5.70
C MET A 86 -2.10 -20.10 -5.51
N GLY A 87 -1.80 -21.15 -6.28
CA GLY A 87 -2.30 -22.50 -6.03
C GLY A 87 -1.44 -23.26 -5.04
N ASP A 88 -1.89 -24.47 -4.68
CA ASP A 88 -1.14 -25.42 -3.86
C ASP A 88 -0.71 -24.87 -2.49
N VAL A 89 -1.55 -24.00 -1.90
CA VAL A 89 -1.33 -23.44 -0.56
C VAL A 89 -2.11 -24.27 0.44
N SER A 90 -1.50 -25.33 0.96
CA SER A 90 -2.19 -26.32 1.80
C SER A 90 -2.90 -25.72 3.02
N GLU A 91 -4.12 -26.17 3.25
CA GLU A 91 -4.89 -25.84 4.44
C GLU A 91 -4.23 -26.45 5.69
N LYS A 92 -4.29 -25.73 6.81
CA LYS A 92 -3.82 -26.24 8.10
C LYS A 92 -5.00 -26.77 8.91
N HIS A 93 -4.79 -27.89 9.60
CA HIS A 93 -5.71 -28.34 10.66
C HIS A 93 -5.86 -27.25 11.73
N GLY A 94 -7.07 -27.08 12.27
CA GLY A 94 -7.35 -26.12 13.33
C GLY A 94 -8.84 -25.86 13.52
N GLY A 95 -9.18 -24.91 14.42
CA GLY A 95 -10.57 -24.52 14.72
C GLY A 95 -11.11 -23.37 13.85
N GLY A 96 -10.57 -23.18 12.64
CA GLY A 96 -10.98 -22.13 11.72
C GLY A 96 -12.13 -22.54 10.79
N PRO A 97 -12.64 -21.61 9.96
CA PRO A 97 -13.50 -21.98 8.84
C PRO A 97 -12.71 -22.87 7.87
N ALA A 98 -13.42 -23.69 7.09
CA ALA A 98 -12.82 -24.35 5.93
C ALA A 98 -12.33 -23.26 4.96
N VAL A 99 -11.09 -23.39 4.49
CA VAL A 99 -10.50 -22.46 3.53
C VAL A 99 -9.99 -23.21 2.30
N PRO A 100 -10.07 -22.61 1.10
CA PRO A 100 -9.50 -23.22 -0.09
C PRO A 100 -7.97 -23.31 0.03
N GLU A 101 -7.38 -24.34 -0.59
CA GLU A 101 -5.91 -24.49 -0.68
C GLU A 101 -5.28 -23.54 -1.72
N LYS A 102 -5.66 -22.27 -1.66
CA LYS A 102 -5.26 -21.20 -2.56
C LYS A 102 -5.08 -19.92 -1.75
N ALA A 103 -4.17 -19.07 -2.18
CA ALA A 103 -3.99 -17.74 -1.62
C ALA A 103 -4.13 -16.68 -2.71
N VAL A 104 -4.52 -15.48 -2.30
CA VAL A 104 -4.45 -14.27 -3.13
C VAL A 104 -3.61 -13.28 -2.38
N ARG A 105 -2.65 -12.67 -3.08
CA ARG A 105 -1.83 -11.60 -2.55
C ARG A 105 -2.08 -10.35 -3.39
N PHE A 106 -2.36 -9.26 -2.69
CA PHE A 106 -2.36 -7.93 -3.28
C PHE A 106 -1.13 -7.17 -2.76
N SER A 107 -0.43 -6.51 -3.66
CA SER A 107 0.75 -5.70 -3.37
C SER A 107 0.74 -4.42 -4.20
N PHE A 108 1.58 -3.48 -3.79
CA PHE A 108 1.89 -2.30 -4.59
C PHE A 108 3.38 -1.99 -4.50
N THR A 109 3.87 -1.25 -5.48
CA THR A 109 5.25 -0.76 -5.57
C THR A 109 5.21 0.72 -5.94
N ILE A 110 6.00 1.54 -5.26
CA ILE A 110 6.22 2.93 -5.66
C ILE A 110 7.20 2.91 -6.84
N MET A 111 6.71 3.25 -8.03
CA MET A 111 7.50 3.17 -9.26
C MET A 111 8.38 4.41 -9.46
N ASN A 112 7.84 5.58 -9.19
CA ASN A 112 8.58 6.84 -9.24
C ASN A 112 7.87 7.92 -8.41
N ILE A 113 8.66 8.90 -8.01
CA ILE A 113 8.19 10.11 -7.33
C ILE A 113 8.73 11.31 -8.11
N SER A 114 7.87 12.30 -8.34
CA SER A 114 8.22 13.51 -9.07
C SER A 114 7.68 14.75 -8.39
N VAL A 115 8.32 15.89 -8.64
CA VAL A 115 7.92 17.20 -8.14
C VAL A 115 7.79 18.20 -9.30
N PRO A 116 6.90 19.21 -9.18
CA PRO A 116 6.85 20.30 -10.14
C PRO A 116 8.16 21.08 -10.21
N ASN A 117 8.54 21.50 -11.40
CA ASN A 117 9.65 22.40 -11.69
C ASN A 117 9.21 23.42 -12.75
N GLU A 118 9.97 24.50 -12.96
CA GLU A 118 9.62 25.60 -13.88
C GLU A 118 9.25 25.13 -15.30
N ASN A 119 9.84 24.01 -15.75
CA ASN A 119 9.63 23.42 -17.07
C ASN A 119 8.73 22.18 -17.09
N GLY A 120 8.02 21.86 -15.99
CA GLY A 120 7.12 20.70 -15.91
C GLY A 120 7.25 19.93 -14.61
N SER A 121 7.55 18.63 -14.69
CA SER A 121 7.80 17.77 -13.53
C SER A 121 9.17 17.11 -13.65
N VAL A 122 9.94 17.09 -12.58
CA VAL A 122 11.22 16.39 -12.50
C VAL A 122 11.08 15.16 -11.61
N ARG A 123 11.66 14.04 -12.03
CA ARG A 123 11.70 12.80 -11.24
C ARG A 123 12.81 12.91 -10.20
N ILE A 124 12.48 12.60 -8.95
CA ILE A 124 13.43 12.59 -7.83
C ILE A 124 13.70 11.16 -7.36
N PHE A 125 12.79 10.23 -7.63
CA PHE A 125 12.97 8.81 -7.35
C PHE A 125 12.44 7.99 -8.53
N GLU A 126 13.12 6.91 -8.86
CA GLU A 126 12.67 5.89 -9.80
C GLU A 126 13.15 4.51 -9.33
N GLU A 127 12.21 3.57 -9.23
CA GLU A 127 12.50 2.20 -8.80
C GLU A 127 13.42 1.52 -9.83
N ALA A 128 14.64 1.22 -9.42
CA ALA A 128 15.68 0.68 -10.30
C ALA A 128 15.37 -0.75 -10.75
N LYS A 129 14.66 -1.53 -9.93
CA LYS A 129 14.30 -2.93 -10.19
C LYS A 129 12.81 -3.16 -9.90
N PRO A 130 11.90 -2.71 -10.78
CA PRO A 130 10.45 -2.68 -10.53
C PRO A 130 9.75 -4.05 -10.49
N ASN A 131 10.50 -5.13 -10.68
CA ASN A 131 10.04 -6.51 -10.55
C ASN A 131 10.89 -7.30 -9.54
N SER A 132 11.70 -6.61 -8.74
CA SER A 132 12.38 -7.19 -7.58
C SER A 132 11.35 -7.60 -6.54
N GLU A 133 11.67 -8.62 -5.76
CA GLU A 133 10.90 -9.06 -4.60
C GLU A 133 11.16 -8.25 -3.32
N LEU A 134 11.95 -7.18 -3.43
CA LEU A 134 12.38 -6.31 -2.32
C LEU A 134 11.42 -5.13 -2.16
#